data_AF-A0A3N1TL67-F1
#
_entry.id   AF-A0A3N1TL67-F1
#
_cell.length_a   1.000
_cell.length_b   1.000
_cell.length_c   1.000
_cell.angle_alpha   90.00
_cell.angle_beta   90.00
_cell.angle_gamma   90.00
#
_symmetry.space_group_name_H-M   'P 1'
#
loop_
_entity.id
_entity.type
_entity.pdbx_description
1 polymer ?
#
loop_
_entity_poly.entity_id
_entity_poly.type
_entity_poly.pdbx_seq_one_letter_code
_entity_poly.pdbx_strand_id
1 'polypeptide(L)'
;MTRLHIRSGVNPEEPDVPVVTLVVDPDGPPGERAVHELFSYCYEGDGVVYLVMTDGWAEHTLDGNRLVVEIAVYPGALGQVGVDAGTFPGRSALDPEAALVLRAETVVDPELYARAAPATAVFTAGPDRALDDLLAADAWPMVLGHSPADETDE
;
A
#
# COMPACT_ATOMS: atom_id res chain seq x y z
N MET A 1 -7.33 -12.01 -2.91
CA MET A 1 -6.68 -11.58 -4.17
C MET A 1 -6.63 -10.08 -4.10
N THR A 2 -5.45 -9.52 -3.87
CA THR A 2 -5.26 -8.08 -3.75
C THR A 2 -5.74 -7.37 -5.00
N ARG A 3 -6.49 -6.29 -4.78
CA ARG A 3 -7.01 -5.46 -5.86
C ARG A 3 -6.24 -4.14 -5.86
N LEU A 4 -5.66 -3.80 -7.01
CA LEU A 4 -4.88 -2.57 -7.22
C LEU A 4 -5.63 -1.64 -8.17
N HIS A 5 -5.80 -0.40 -7.74
CA HIS A 5 -6.56 0.65 -8.42
C HIS A 5 -5.76 1.96 -8.47
N ILE A 6 -6.09 2.84 -9.41
CA ILE A 6 -5.78 4.27 -9.32
C ILE A 6 -7.10 5.01 -9.27
N ARG A 7 -7.33 5.77 -8.19
CA ARG A 7 -8.66 6.34 -7.92
C ARG A 7 -8.56 7.73 -7.31
N SER A 8 -9.29 8.69 -7.88
CA SER A 8 -9.55 10.00 -7.27
C SER A 8 -10.64 9.88 -6.20
N GLY A 9 -10.75 10.85 -5.30
CA GLY A 9 -11.71 10.87 -4.20
C GLY A 9 -11.30 10.04 -2.99
N VAL A 10 -10.06 9.53 -2.97
CA VAL A 10 -9.48 8.84 -1.81
C VAL A 10 -9.06 9.84 -0.73
N ASN A 11 -8.41 10.95 -1.13
CA ASN A 11 -8.14 12.07 -0.24
C ASN A 11 -9.31 13.07 -0.31
N PRO A 12 -10.09 13.29 0.75
CA PRO A 12 -11.20 14.25 0.74
C PRO A 12 -10.74 15.71 0.63
N GLU A 13 -9.50 16.02 1.01
CA GLU A 13 -8.94 17.37 0.89
C GLU A 13 -8.46 17.67 -0.54
N GLU A 14 -8.10 16.62 -1.29
CA GLU A 14 -7.66 16.69 -2.69
C GLU A 14 -8.45 15.68 -3.55
N PRO A 15 -9.77 15.84 -3.68
CA PRO A 15 -10.65 14.82 -4.26
C PRO A 15 -10.37 14.54 -5.73
N ASP A 16 -9.74 15.46 -6.45
CA ASP A 16 -9.40 15.28 -7.87
C ASP A 16 -8.05 14.56 -8.08
N VAL A 17 -7.19 14.52 -7.05
CA VAL A 17 -5.87 13.89 -7.14
C VAL A 17 -6.02 12.37 -7.10
N PRO A 18 -5.57 11.64 -8.14
CA PRO A 18 -5.62 10.18 -8.13
C PRO A 18 -4.67 9.60 -7.08
N VAL A 19 -5.06 8.50 -6.44
CA VAL A 19 -4.23 7.79 -5.47
C VAL A 19 -4.11 6.33 -5.88
N VAL A 20 -2.88 5.80 -5.83
CA VAL A 20 -2.65 4.36 -5.97
C VAL A 20 -3.23 3.66 -4.75
N THR A 21 -4.21 2.79 -4.98
CA THR A 21 -5.02 2.20 -3.92
C THR A 21 -4.96 0.67 -3.98
N LEU A 22 -4.58 0.06 -2.86
CA LEU A 22 -4.62 -1.38 -2.65
C LEU A 22 -5.81 -1.74 -1.77
N VAL A 23 -6.51 -2.83 -2.09
CA VAL A 23 -7.50 -3.45 -1.21
C VAL A 23 -7.04 -4.85 -0.89
N VAL A 24 -6.78 -5.11 0.39
CA VAL A 24 -6.34 -6.42 0.91
C VAL A 24 -7.48 -7.13 1.64
N ASP A 25 -7.57 -8.43 1.44
CA ASP A 25 -8.51 -9.30 2.13
C ASP A 25 -7.93 -9.75 3.49
N PRO A 26 -8.56 -9.41 4.62
CA PRO A 26 -8.08 -9.84 5.95
C PRO A 26 -8.12 -11.35 6.14
N ASP A 27 -8.89 -12.09 5.34
CA ASP A 27 -8.93 -13.56 5.33
C ASP A 27 -8.13 -14.15 4.15
N GLY A 28 -7.37 -13.31 3.44
CA GLY A 28 -6.66 -13.65 2.23
C GLY A 28 -5.35 -14.46 2.43
N PRO A 29 -4.53 -14.55 1.38
CA PRO A 29 -3.19 -15.14 1.45
C PRO A 29 -2.29 -14.46 2.50
N PRO A 30 -1.17 -15.09 2.92
CA PRO A 30 -0.29 -14.56 3.96
C PRO A 30 0.14 -13.10 3.78
N GLY A 31 0.39 -12.64 2.55
CA GLY A 31 0.75 -11.25 2.28
C GLY A 31 -0.37 -10.26 2.54
N GLU A 32 -1.61 -10.58 2.16
CA GLU A 32 -2.77 -9.73 2.41
C GLU A 32 -3.05 -9.63 3.92
N ARG A 33 -2.93 -10.76 4.63
CA ARG A 33 -3.07 -10.83 6.08
C ARG A 33 -1.98 -10.03 6.79
N ALA A 34 -0.72 -10.18 6.41
CA ALA A 34 0.37 -9.43 7.02
C ALA A 34 0.16 -7.91 6.87
N VAL A 35 -0.29 -7.45 5.69
CA VAL A 35 -0.60 -6.04 5.46
C VAL A 35 -1.81 -5.59 6.28
N HIS A 36 -2.82 -6.44 6.46
CA HIS A 36 -3.94 -6.15 7.35
C HIS A 36 -3.49 -6.00 8.81
N GLU A 37 -2.65 -6.90 9.32
CA GLU A 37 -2.16 -6.84 10.71
C GLU A 37 -1.37 -5.54 11.01
N LEU A 38 -0.66 -4.99 10.01
CA LEU A 38 0.07 -3.72 10.14
C LEU A 38 -0.81 -2.52 10.50
N PHE A 39 -2.12 -2.54 10.22
CA PHE A 39 -3.03 -1.47 10.63
C PHE A 39 -3.02 -1.27 12.16
N SER A 40 -2.81 -2.33 12.94
CA SER A 40 -2.77 -2.27 14.40
C SER A 40 -1.49 -1.63 14.98
N TYR A 41 -0.47 -1.46 14.13
CA TYR A 41 0.84 -0.90 14.47
C TYR A 41 1.04 0.53 13.93
N CYS A 42 0.15 0.99 13.06
CA CYS A 42 0.24 2.31 12.44
C CYS A 42 -0.12 3.47 13.38
N TYR A 43 0.27 4.67 12.97
CA TYR A 43 -0.04 5.91 13.69
C TYR A 43 -1.32 6.54 13.16
N GLU A 44 -2.30 6.81 14.02
CA GLU A 44 -3.52 7.54 13.64
C GLU A 44 -3.25 9.04 13.47
N GLY A 45 -3.75 9.63 12.38
CA GLY A 45 -3.70 11.06 12.09
C GLY A 45 -4.56 11.42 10.89
N ASP A 46 -5.16 12.61 10.90
CA ASP A 46 -5.88 13.18 9.75
C ASP A 46 -6.92 12.25 9.08
N GLY A 47 -7.59 11.40 9.87
CA GLY A 47 -8.61 10.47 9.37
C GLY A 47 -8.05 9.25 8.61
N VAL A 48 -6.75 8.97 8.76
CA VAL A 48 -6.07 7.80 8.21
C VAL A 48 -5.15 7.17 9.27
N VAL A 49 -4.52 6.04 8.93
CA VAL A 49 -3.39 5.51 9.71
C VAL A 49 -2.13 5.48 8.86
N TYR A 50 -0.98 5.84 9.42
CA TYR A 50 0.29 5.92 8.70
C TYR A 50 1.22 4.79 9.13
N LEU A 51 1.75 4.05 8.14
CA LEU A 51 2.96 3.27 8.35
C LEU A 51 4.15 4.19 8.06
N VAL A 52 4.98 4.42 9.07
CA VAL A 52 6.16 5.27 8.91
C VAL A 52 7.17 4.60 7.97
N MET A 53 7.87 5.42 7.18
CA MET A 53 8.82 4.94 6.15
C MET A 53 9.96 4.08 6.74
N THR A 54 10.32 4.30 8.01
CA THR A 54 11.32 3.48 8.72
C THR A 54 10.86 2.06 9.04
N ASP A 55 9.56 1.78 8.87
CA ASP A 55 8.95 0.48 9.16
C ASP A 55 8.50 -0.22 7.87
N GLY A 56 8.05 0.54 6.87
CA GLY A 56 7.75 0.02 5.54
C GLY A 56 7.30 1.10 4.54
N TRP A 57 7.28 0.75 3.27
CA TRP A 57 6.91 1.64 2.15
C TRP A 57 6.29 0.85 1.00
N ALA A 58 5.73 1.58 0.03
CA ALA A 58 5.29 1.02 -1.24
C ALA A 58 6.32 1.30 -2.34
N GLU A 59 6.72 0.27 -3.10
CA GLU A 59 7.55 0.38 -4.28
C GLU A 59 6.69 0.28 -5.52
N HIS A 60 6.79 1.27 -6.40
CA HIS A 60 6.04 1.27 -7.65
C HIS A 60 6.97 1.05 -8.83
N THR A 61 6.57 0.18 -9.75
CA THR A 61 7.24 0.02 -11.04
C THR A 61 6.19 0.06 -12.14
N LEU A 62 6.35 0.98 -13.09
CA LEU A 62 5.50 1.06 -14.28
C LEU A 62 6.29 0.62 -15.51
N ASP A 63 5.86 -0.48 -16.14
CA ASP A 63 6.38 -0.94 -17.43
C ASP A 63 5.30 -0.83 -18.50
N GLY A 64 5.42 0.17 -19.37
CA GLY A 64 4.37 0.55 -20.30
C GLY A 64 3.09 0.99 -19.57
N ASN A 65 2.07 0.13 -19.58
CA ASN A 65 0.80 0.36 -18.87
C ASN A 65 0.59 -0.60 -17.69
N ARG A 66 1.59 -1.42 -17.34
CA ARG A 66 1.51 -2.38 -16.25
C ARG A 66 2.14 -1.78 -15.01
N LEU A 67 1.31 -1.38 -14.06
CA LEU A 67 1.74 -0.93 -12.74
C LEU A 67 1.89 -2.15 -11.84
N VAL A 68 3.06 -2.27 -11.22
CA VAL A 68 3.34 -3.18 -10.12
C VAL A 68 3.53 -2.35 -8.86
N VAL A 69 2.86 -2.74 -7.79
CA VAL A 69 3.06 -2.19 -6.45
C VAL A 69 3.49 -3.31 -5.52
N GLU A 70 4.62 -3.10 -4.85
CA GLU A 70 5.16 -4.02 -3.85
C GLU A 70 5.19 -3.32 -2.50
N ILE A 71 4.80 -4.02 -1.44
CA ILE A 71 4.91 -3.51 -0.07
C ILE A 71 6.15 -4.12 0.56
N ALA A 72 7.11 -3.27 0.90
CA ALA A 72 8.34 -3.61 1.58
C ALA A 72 8.20 -3.24 3.06
N VAL A 73 8.56 -4.16 3.96
CA VAL A 73 8.42 -3.96 5.41
C VAL A 73 9.64 -4.53 6.11
N TYR A 74 10.18 -3.80 7.07
CA TYR A 74 11.30 -4.29 7.86
C TYR A 74 10.87 -5.42 8.81
N PRO A 75 11.75 -6.42 9.07
CA PRO A 75 11.44 -7.52 9.97
C PRO A 75 11.04 -7.10 11.39
N GLY A 76 11.58 -5.97 11.88
CA GLY A 76 11.24 -5.43 13.20
C GLY A 76 9.76 -5.06 13.32
N ALA A 77 9.22 -4.36 12.32
CA ALA A 77 7.81 -3.96 12.26
C ALA A 77 6.89 -5.19 12.10
N LEU A 78 7.26 -6.14 11.24
CA LEU A 78 6.53 -7.41 11.12
C LEU A 78 6.47 -8.18 12.44
N GLY A 79 7.58 -8.19 13.19
CA GLY A 79 7.63 -8.79 14.52
C GLY A 79 6.69 -8.13 15.53
N GLN A 80 6.44 -6.82 15.44
CA GLN A 80 5.50 -6.12 16.34
C GLN A 80 4.06 -6.58 16.15
N VAL A 81 3.71 -7.04 14.95
CA VAL A 81 2.37 -7.55 14.61
C VAL A 81 2.30 -9.08 14.57
N GLY A 82 3.32 -9.76 15.10
CA GLY A 82 3.35 -11.23 15.21
C GLY A 82 3.54 -11.95 13.87
N VAL A 83 4.04 -11.26 12.84
CA VAL A 83 4.30 -11.82 11.52
C VAL A 83 5.77 -12.19 11.38
N ASP A 84 6.06 -13.45 11.01
CA ASP A 84 7.43 -13.90 10.74
C ASP A 84 7.88 -13.47 9.33
N ALA A 85 8.88 -12.58 9.27
CA ALA A 85 9.51 -12.14 8.02
C ALA A 85 10.10 -13.29 7.19
N GLY A 86 10.46 -14.42 7.81
CA GLY A 86 10.91 -15.63 7.11
C GLY A 86 9.85 -16.25 6.20
N THR A 87 8.57 -15.91 6.40
CA THR A 87 7.45 -16.35 5.54
C THR A 87 7.51 -15.74 4.14
N PHE A 88 8.20 -14.60 3.99
CA PHE A 88 8.30 -13.85 2.75
C PHE A 88 9.72 -13.99 2.20
N PRO A 89 9.96 -14.75 1.12
CA PRO A 89 11.30 -14.91 0.57
C PRO A 89 11.76 -13.73 -0.30
N GLY A 90 10.82 -12.90 -0.78
CA GLY A 90 11.13 -11.70 -1.57
C GLY A 90 11.79 -10.61 -0.72
N ARG A 91 12.69 -9.85 -1.33
CA ARG A 91 13.37 -8.70 -0.72
C ARG A 91 13.23 -7.48 -1.60
N SER A 92 13.12 -6.32 -0.97
CA SER A 92 13.02 -5.05 -1.68
C SER A 92 14.25 -4.88 -2.57
N ALA A 93 14.02 -4.28 -3.74
CA ALA A 93 15.10 -3.92 -4.66
C ALA A 93 15.92 -2.72 -4.15
N LEU A 94 15.33 -1.93 -3.24
CA LEU A 94 15.87 -0.68 -2.73
C LEU A 94 16.60 -0.90 -1.40
N ASP A 95 16.05 -1.75 -0.53
CA ASP A 95 16.72 -2.25 0.67
C ASP A 95 16.54 -3.77 0.86
N PRO A 96 17.59 -4.58 0.65
CA PRO A 96 17.54 -6.03 0.82
C PRO A 96 17.25 -6.52 2.25
N GLU A 97 17.27 -5.67 3.27
CA GLU A 97 16.86 -6.01 4.64
C GLU A 97 15.33 -6.04 4.78
N ALA A 98 14.60 -5.28 3.96
CA ALA A 98 13.14 -5.26 3.97
C ALA A 98 12.56 -6.45 3.19
N ALA A 99 11.56 -7.10 3.80
CA ALA A 99 10.83 -8.21 3.19
C ALA A 99 9.71 -7.67 2.29
N LEU A 100 9.57 -8.25 1.09
CA LEU A 100 8.42 -7.99 0.22
C LEU A 100 7.24 -8.84 0.69
N VAL A 101 6.30 -8.20 1.38
CA VAL A 101 5.16 -8.89 1.98
C VAL A 101 4.00 -9.05 1.01
N LEU A 102 3.88 -8.14 0.05
CA LEU A 102 2.81 -8.15 -0.93
C LEU A 102 3.31 -7.63 -2.28
N ARG A 103 2.85 -8.26 -3.36
CA ARG A 103 3.01 -7.80 -4.73
C ARG A 103 1.65 -7.82 -5.41
N ALA A 104 1.23 -6.67 -5.93
CA ALA A 104 0.01 -6.53 -6.71
C ALA A 104 0.33 -5.88 -8.05
N GLU A 105 -0.46 -6.19 -9.06
CA GLU A 105 -0.28 -5.60 -10.39
C GLU A 105 -1.63 -5.34 -11.06
N THR A 106 -1.66 -4.32 -11.90
CA THR A 106 -2.83 -3.97 -12.69
C THR A 106 -2.43 -3.23 -13.95
N VAL A 107 -3.37 -3.13 -14.88
CA VAL A 107 -3.22 -2.26 -16.06
C VAL A 107 -3.77 -0.89 -15.73
N VAL A 108 -2.97 0.15 -15.99
CA VAL A 108 -3.33 1.55 -15.70
C VAL A 108 -3.17 2.43 -16.93
N ASP A 109 -3.80 3.60 -16.91
CA ASP A 109 -3.44 4.69 -17.81
C ASP A 109 -2.16 5.37 -17.28
N PRO A 110 -1.05 5.36 -18.06
CA PRO A 110 0.20 6.00 -17.64
C PRO A 110 0.07 7.50 -17.36
N GLU A 111 -0.80 8.22 -18.09
CA GLU A 111 -1.00 9.65 -17.85
C GLU A 111 -1.76 9.89 -16.55
N LEU A 112 -2.67 8.99 -16.18
CA LEU A 112 -3.37 9.04 -14.91
C LEU A 112 -2.40 8.73 -13.75
N TYR A 113 -1.55 7.72 -13.91
CA TYR A 113 -0.53 7.37 -12.92
C TYR A 113 0.48 8.49 -12.72
N ALA A 114 0.93 9.17 -13.78
CA ALA A 114 1.86 10.29 -13.68
C ALA A 114 1.31 11.50 -12.89
N ARG A 115 -0.02 11.58 -12.71
CA ARG A 115 -0.67 12.60 -11.88
C ARG A 115 -1.02 12.10 -10.48
N ALA A 116 -0.78 10.83 -10.18
CA ALA A 116 -1.16 10.25 -8.91
C ALA A 116 -0.31 10.83 -7.77
N ALA A 117 -0.90 10.95 -6.58
CA ALA A 117 -0.17 11.27 -5.37
C ALA A 117 0.95 10.23 -5.13
N PRO A 118 2.10 10.63 -4.57
CA PRO A 118 3.23 9.73 -4.33
C PRO A 118 2.92 8.66 -3.26
N ALA A 119 1.91 8.88 -2.42
CA ALA A 119 1.52 7.94 -1.38
C ALA A 119 0.64 6.80 -1.92
N THR A 120 0.66 5.66 -1.23
CA THR A 120 -0.23 4.52 -1.50
C THR A 120 -1.26 4.39 -0.39
N ALA A 121 -2.54 4.35 -0.74
CA ALA A 121 -3.61 4.05 0.21
C ALA A 121 -3.89 2.54 0.21
N VAL A 122 -4.00 1.95 1.39
CA VAL A 122 -4.35 0.55 1.58
C VAL A 122 -5.65 0.50 2.35
N PHE A 123 -6.64 -0.23 1.85
CA PHE A 123 -7.87 -0.55 2.54
C PHE A 123 -7.94 -2.04 2.84
N THR A 124 -8.66 -2.39 3.91
CA THR A 124 -9.00 -3.77 4.22
C THR A 124 -10.46 -4.05 3.88
N ALA A 125 -10.70 -5.06 3.06
CA ALA A 125 -12.04 -5.52 2.74
C ALA A 125 -12.04 -6.92 2.11
N GLY A 126 -13.02 -7.73 2.49
CA GLY A 126 -13.29 -9.01 1.83
C GLY A 126 -13.60 -8.85 0.33
N PRO A 127 -13.61 -9.96 -0.43
CA PRO A 127 -13.68 -9.95 -1.88
C PRO A 127 -14.99 -9.36 -2.44
N ASP A 128 -16.08 -9.46 -1.68
CA ASP A 128 -17.42 -9.04 -2.11
C ASP A 128 -17.67 -7.53 -1.98
N ARG A 129 -16.76 -6.78 -1.36
CA ARG A 129 -16.95 -5.34 -1.12
C ARG A 129 -16.11 -4.51 -2.08
N ALA A 130 -16.74 -3.60 -2.82
CA ALA A 130 -16.06 -2.76 -3.80
C ALA A 130 -15.32 -1.59 -3.13
N LEU A 131 -14.32 -1.02 -3.81
CA LEU A 131 -13.62 0.17 -3.32
C LEU A 131 -14.57 1.36 -3.14
N ASP A 132 -15.51 1.55 -4.08
CA ASP A 132 -16.50 2.65 -3.96
C ASP A 132 -17.36 2.51 -2.69
N ASP A 133 -17.65 1.29 -2.22
CA ASP A 133 -18.39 1.04 -0.96
C ASP A 133 -17.55 1.32 0.30
N LEU A 134 -16.22 1.33 0.17
CA LEU A 134 -15.30 1.69 1.25
C LEU A 134 -15.17 3.20 1.34
N LEU A 135 -15.03 3.87 0.19
CA LEU A 135 -14.98 5.32 0.09
C LEU A 135 -16.30 5.95 0.57
N ALA A 136 -17.45 5.38 0.19
CA ALA A 136 -18.76 5.86 0.65
C ALA A 136 -19.02 5.61 2.15
N ALA A 137 -18.25 4.73 2.78
CA ALA A 137 -18.37 4.41 4.20
C ALA A 137 -17.36 5.19 5.08
N ASP A 138 -16.64 6.15 4.51
CA ASP A 138 -15.57 6.90 5.18
C ASP A 138 -14.55 5.98 5.89
N ALA A 139 -14.24 4.84 5.26
CA ALA A 139 -13.27 3.90 5.80
C ALA A 139 -11.88 4.53 5.85
N TRP A 140 -11.15 4.31 6.95
CA TRP A 140 -9.80 4.86 7.12
C TRP A 140 -8.77 3.96 6.42
N PRO A 141 -8.06 4.45 5.39
CA PRO A 141 -6.97 3.71 4.80
C PRO A 141 -5.73 3.74 5.71
N MET A 142 -4.88 2.73 5.54
CA MET A 142 -3.47 2.82 5.89
C MET A 142 -2.73 3.51 4.74
N VAL A 143 -2.00 4.59 5.02
CA VAL A 143 -1.19 5.32 4.06
C VAL A 143 0.27 4.89 4.20
N LEU A 144 0.84 4.47 3.08
CA LEU A 144 2.24 4.12 2.93
C LEU A 144 2.95 5.27 2.19
N GLY A 145 4.11 5.66 2.69
CA GLY A 145 5.02 6.54 1.97
C GLY A 145 5.54 5.90 0.67
N HIS A 146 6.07 6.75 -0.20
CA HIS A 146 6.90 6.30 -1.32
C HIS A 146 8.26 5.79 -0.81
N SER A 147 9.06 5.21 -1.68
CA SER A 147 10.37 4.69 -1.31
C SER A 147 11.30 5.79 -0.77
N PRO A 148 12.15 5.52 0.22
CA PRO A 148 13.17 6.48 0.69
C PRO A 148 14.10 7.02 -0.42
N ALA A 149 14.23 6.30 -1.54
CA ALA A 149 15.11 6.70 -2.64
C ALA A 149 14.57 7.88 -3.49
N ASP A 150 13.26 8.18 -3.42
CA ASP A 150 12.68 9.27 -4.22
C ASP A 150 12.79 10.65 -3.53
N GLU A 151 13.35 10.72 -2.30
CA GLU A 151 13.65 11.99 -1.61
C GLU A 151 14.96 12.66 -2.11
N THR A 152 15.63 12.12 -3.13
CA THR A 152 16.98 12.57 -3.55
C THR A 152 17.02 13.64 -4.65
N ASP A 153 15.88 14.22 -5.06
CA ASP A 153 15.84 15.35 -6.01
C ASP A 153 15.32 16.63 -5.32
N GLU A 154 16.16 17.23 -4.46
CA GLU A 154 16.07 18.67 -4.07
C GLU A 154 17.41 19.39 -4.29
#